data_AF-A0A2N0RZK8-F1
#
_entry.id   AF-A0A2N0RZK8-F1
#
_cell.length_a   1.000
_cell.length_b   1.000
_cell.length_c   1.000
_cell.angle_alpha   90.00
_cell.angle_beta   90.00
_cell.angle_gamma   90.00
#
_symmetry.space_group_name_H-M   'P 1'
#
loop_
_entity.id
_entity.type
_entity.pdbx_description
1 polymer ?
#
loop_
_entity_poly.entity_id
_entity_poly.type
_entity_poly.pdbx_seq_one_letter_code
_entity_poly.pdbx_strand_id
1 'polypeptide(L)' 'MKYIAQNTSIKVPEVYDWDGTVHNPIKIPYILMERLPGQHLYRVWDELTVEKKKCVLSQIVDTLLLKRSDVFTWTL' A
#
# COMPACT_ATOMS: atom_id res chain seq x y z
N MET A 1 1.14 6.30 6.57
CA MET A 1 0.45 6.25 5.25
C MET A 1 0.15 7.62 4.65
N LYS A 2 -0.04 8.69 5.45
CA LYS A 2 -0.41 10.03 4.97
C LYS A 2 0.47 10.58 3.82
N TYR A 3 1.78 10.43 3.90
CA TYR A 3 2.69 10.87 2.84
C TYR A 3 2.37 10.24 1.47
N ILE A 4 2.16 8.92 1.43
CA ILE A 4 1.87 8.21 0.17
C ILE A 4 0.51 8.67 -0.40
N ALA A 5 -0.50 8.81 0.46
CA ALA A 5 -1.83 9.28 0.04
C ALA A 5 -1.82 10.71 -0.52
N GLN A 6 -0.94 11.58 -0.01
CA GLN A 6 -0.86 12.99 -0.41
C GLN A 6 -0.02 13.21 -1.67
N ASN A 7 0.97 12.36 -1.91
CA ASN A 7 1.96 12.56 -2.98
C ASN A 7 1.77 11.57 -4.15
N THR A 8 0.86 10.60 -4.03
CA THR A 8 0.61 9.62 -5.09
C THR A 8 -0.88 9.35 -5.25
N SER A 9 -1.26 8.83 -6.42
CA SER A 9 -2.62 8.35 -6.69
C SER A 9 -2.88 6.92 -6.15
N ILE A 10 -1.91 6.33 -5.43
CA ILE A 10 -2.02 4.98 -4.88
C ILE A 10 -3.02 5.00 -3.72
N LYS A 11 -4.05 4.18 -3.83
CA LYS A 11 -4.98 3.95 -2.72
C LYS A 11 -4.26 3.23 -1.59
N VAL A 12 -4.06 3.91 -0.48
CA VAL A 12 -3.52 3.37 0.77
C VAL A 12 -4.57 3.54 1.88
N PRO A 13 -4.64 2.61 2.85
CA PRO A 13 -5.58 2.71 3.95
C PRO A 13 -5.29 3.94 4.82
N GLU A 14 -6.35 4.59 5.28
CA GLU A 14 -6.28 5.61 6.32
C GLU A 14 -5.88 4.97 7.67
N VAL A 15 -5.05 5.66 8.44
CA VAL A 15 -4.65 5.22 9.78
C VAL A 15 -5.52 5.96 10.79
N TYR A 16 -6.32 5.22 11.56
CA TYR A 16 -7.20 5.78 12.58
C TYR A 16 -6.48 6.00 13.90
N ASP A 17 -5.65 5.03 14.30
CA ASP A 17 -4.88 5.10 15.54
C ASP A 17 -3.65 4.16 15.46
N TRP A 18 -2.62 4.43 16.25
CA TRP A 18 -1.45 3.57 16.37
C TRP A 18 -0.71 3.86 17.67
N ASP A 19 -0.16 2.82 18.29
CA ASP A 19 0.80 2.96 19.39
C ASP A 19 1.94 1.98 19.16
N GLY A 20 3.17 2.50 19.06
CA GLY A 20 4.39 1.70 18.86
C GLY A 20 4.99 1.15 20.17
N THR A 21 4.38 1.43 21.32
CA THR A 21 4.88 1.08 22.65
C THR A 21 4.09 -0.08 23.25
N VAL A 22 4.50 -0.51 24.46
CA VAL A 22 3.75 -1.48 25.28
C VAL A 22 2.94 -0.81 26.39
N HIS A 23 2.92 0.52 26.45
CA HIS A 23 2.24 1.27 27.50
C HIS A 23 0.73 1.44 27.23
N ASN A 24 0.26 1.08 26.04
CA ASN A 24 -1.17 1.07 25.70
C ASN A 24 -1.99 0.04 26.52
N PRO A 25 -3.33 0.13 26.49
CA PRO A 25 -4.22 -0.79 27.20
C PRO A 25 -4.09 -2.27 26.79
N ILE A 26 -3.67 -2.55 25.56
CA ILE A 26 -3.52 -3.92 25.03
C ILE A 26 -2.11 -4.50 25.22
N LYS A 27 -1.18 -3.71 25.78
CA LYS A 27 0.20 -4.07 26.12
C LYS A 27 1.05 -4.59 24.96
N ILE A 28 0.65 -4.29 23.73
CA ILE A 28 1.37 -4.66 22.50
C ILE A 28 1.33 -3.51 21.49
N PRO A 29 2.37 -3.32 20.67
CA PRO A 29 2.31 -2.35 19.59
C PRO A 29 1.19 -2.67 18.58
N TYR A 30 0.51 -1.64 18.09
CA TYR A 30 -0.57 -1.80 17.12
C TYR A 30 -0.68 -0.64 16.14
N ILE A 31 -1.41 -0.90 15.07
CA ILE A 31 -1.90 0.09 14.13
C ILE A 31 -3.33 -0.28 13.73
N LEU A 32 -4.26 0.64 13.93
CA LEU A 32 -5.64 0.55 13.49
C LEU A 32 -5.79 1.34 12.18
N MET A 33 -6.25 0.67 11.14
CA MET A 33 -6.36 1.26 9.81
C MET A 33 -7.62 0.83 9.07
N GLU A 34 -8.01 1.60 8.06
CA GLU A 34 -9.11 1.32 7.15
C GLU A 34 -8.96 -0.06 6.49
N ARG A 35 -10.07 -0.80 6.41
CA ARG A 35 -10.12 -2.03 5.61
C ARG A 35 -10.41 -1.68 4.15
N LEU A 36 -9.40 -1.84 3.29
CA LEU A 36 -9.61 -1.71 1.86
C LEU A 36 -10.47 -2.88 1.32
N PRO A 37 -11.49 -2.59 0.48
CA PRO A 37 -12.25 -3.63 -0.20
C PRO A 37 -11.40 -4.30 -1.28
N GLY A 38 -11.61 -5.60 -1.48
CA GLY A 38 -10.91 -6.38 -2.50
C GLY A 38 -10.47 -7.73 -1.98
N GLN A 39 -9.64 -8.40 -2.78
CA GLN A 39 -9.06 -9.69 -2.44
C GLN A 39 -7.59 -9.72 -2.85
N HIS A 40 -6.82 -10.57 -2.16
CA HIS A 40 -5.42 -10.73 -2.50
C HIS A 40 -5.26 -11.30 -3.92
N LEU A 41 -4.39 -10.67 -4.71
CA LEU A 41 -4.13 -11.05 -6.10
C LEU A 41 -3.76 -12.53 -6.25
N TYR A 42 -2.96 -13.07 -5.33
CA TYR A 42 -2.52 -14.47 -5.38
C TYR A 42 -3.68 -15.47 -5.38
N ARG A 43 -4.84 -15.11 -4.82
CA ARG A 43 -6.01 -15.99 -4.75
C ARG A 43 -6.69 -16.22 -6.09
N VAL A 44 -6.51 -15.29 -7.02
CA VAL A 44 -7.14 -15.35 -8.35
C VAL A 44 -6.14 -15.30 -9.49
N TRP A 45 -4.85 -15.20 -9.20
CA TRP A 45 -3.81 -15.02 -10.20
C TRP A 45 -3.89 -16.09 -11.30
N ASP A 46 -4.05 -17.36 -10.94
CA ASP A 46 -4.07 -18.45 -11.90
C ASP A 46 -5.32 -18.46 -12.80
N GLU A 47 -6.42 -17.90 -12.30
CA GLU A 47 -7.69 -17.76 -13.02
C GLU A 47 -7.70 -16.55 -13.99
N LEU A 48 -6.74 -15.62 -13.84
CA LEU A 48 -6.64 -14.46 -14.71
C LEU A 48 -6.12 -14.85 -16.10
N THR A 49 -6.75 -14.29 -17.13
CA THR A 49 -6.23 -14.37 -18.51
C THR A 49 -4.88 -13.65 -18.63
N VAL A 50 -4.12 -13.98 -19.66
CA VAL A 50 -2.79 -13.39 -19.92
C VAL A 50 -2.88 -11.87 -20.07
N GLU A 51 -3.96 -11.36 -20.68
CA GLU A 51 -4.21 -9.93 -20.87
C GLU A 51 -4.43 -9.23 -19.52
N LYS A 52 -5.19 -9.84 -18.62
CA LYS A 52 -5.40 -9.32 -17.27
C LYS A 52 -4.10 -9.35 -16.45
N LYS A 53 -3.31 -10.41 -16.56
CA LYS A 53 -1.98 -10.49 -15.92
C LYS A 53 -1.05 -9.39 -16.40
N LYS A 54 -1.04 -9.10 -17.71
CA LYS A 54 -0.28 -7.96 -18.28
C LYS A 54 -0.75 -6.62 -17.72
N CYS A 55 -2.06 -6.41 -17.63
CA CYS A 55 -2.62 -5.18 -17.05
C CYS A 55 -2.20 -5.00 -15.58
N VAL A 56 -2.28 -6.07 -14.78
CA VAL A 56 -1.85 -6.04 -13.37
C VAL A 56 -0.34 -5.77 -13.26
N LEU A 57 0.48 -6.40 -14.10
CA LEU A 57 1.93 -6.14 -14.14
C LEU A 57 2.22 -4.68 -14.49
N SER A 58 1.53 -4.10 -15.46
CA SER A 58 1.66 -2.67 -15.79
C SER A 58 1.37 -1.80 -14.57
N GLN A 59 0.25 -2.05 -13.88
CA GLN A 59 -0.13 -1.30 -12.67
C GLN A 59 0.92 -1.42 -11.56
N ILE A 60 1.51 -2.61 -11.37
CA ILE A 60 2.58 -2.82 -10.39
C ILE A 60 3.81 -1.99 -10.77
N VAL A 61 4.24 -2.03 -12.04
CA VAL A 61 5.37 -1.25 -12.54
C VAL A 61 5.12 0.24 -12.35
N ASP A 62 3.95 0.74 -12.75
CA ASP A 62 3.58 2.15 -12.60
C ASP A 62 3.62 2.58 -11.13
N THR A 63 3.08 1.76 -10.23
CA THR A 63 3.10 2.00 -8.77
C THR A 63 4.53 2.06 -8.21
N LEU A 64 5.42 1.17 -8.67
CA LEU A 64 6.81 1.12 -8.22
C LEU A 64 7.63 2.29 -8.78
N LEU A 65 7.39 2.68 -10.02
CA LEU A 65 8.08 3.81 -10.66
C LEU A 65 7.68 5.15 -10.02
N LEU A 66 6.39 5.34 -9.70
CA LEU A 66 5.93 6.51 -8.95
C LEU A 66 6.73 6.68 -7.65
N LYS A 67 6.87 5.62 -6.87
CA LYS A 67 7.67 5.66 -5.63
C LYS A 67 9.15 5.94 -5.86
N ARG A 68 9.73 5.50 -6.98
CA ARG A 68 11.16 5.67 -7.26
C ARG A 68 11.52 7.11 -7.58
N SER A 69 10.64 7.85 -8.25
CA SER A 69 10.85 9.27 -8.55
C SER A 69 10.84 10.15 -7.29
N ASP A 70 10.00 9.81 -6.31
CA ASP A 70 9.85 10.58 -5.06
C ASP A 70 11.02 10.39 -4.07
N VAL A 71 11.77 9.29 -4.17
CA VAL A 71 12.95 9.03 -3.32
C VAL A 71 14.17 9.83 -3.81
N PHE A 72 14.21 10.22 -5.08
CA PHE A 72 15.37 10.88 -5.69
C PHE A 72 15.43 12.39 -5.44
N THR A 73 14.31 13.02 -5.06
CA THR A 73 14.22 14.48 -4.82
C THR A 73 14.73 14.92 -3.44
N TRP A 74 15.06 13.99 -2.54
CA TRP A 74 15.53 14.28 -1.17
C TRP A 74 17.06 14.14 -0.98
N THR A 75 17.84 14.07 -2.08
CA THR A 75 19.31 13.95 -2.05
C THR A 75 20.07 15.08 -2.76
N LEU A 76 19.50 16.29 -2.82
CA LEU A 76 20.19 17.51 -3.27
C LEU A 76 19.95 18.67 -2.30
#